data_AF-A0A5E3WKU2-F1
#
_entry.id   AF-A0A5E3WKU2-F1
#
_cell.length_a   1.000
_cell.length_b   1.000
_cell.length_c   1.000
_cell.angle_alpha   90.00
_cell.angle_beta   90.00
_cell.angle_gamma   90.00
#
_symmetry.space_group_name_H-M   'P 1'
#
loop_
_entity.id
_entity.type
_entity.pdbx_description
1 polymer ?
#
loop_
_entity_poly.entity_id
_entity_poly.type
_entity_poly.pdbx_seq_one_letter_code
_entity_poly.pdbx_strand_id
1 'polypeptide(L)'
;MHGLRQRSRSASLALIMREVEPDTPLRPGFPRRQSMKRGTRSLLVAACATLGAALLLWIGPWTLLHMRKDAASLAPLFGTEGLSETKAGLLAAAAVRTSLQEGGVLTGETPQQEAIHTLAFDPANLPDTPPPPGPPPPPLITFVVLWSPDHRTANYLPNFFASVGANPRIEILLIKFDKYNIGKDVCEQERAPHIKNIREVCLPLEEYYRLHADYLCQEWGCTEEQQKTVREVVKKRFEDGDRVNSSYRPFRAEVFKQFIDDRVKLWGWCDLDMMLGSLDRTFPWDLVDNYDVFVAGAPTGNPKMQLFMPGHMTVFRRTPEVAREFLKLEEVSSYDKFMTMDWIIRPESDGCEEGEYSHALLVLSNLRWLRFDAVIDSTHHISTLDGVYSIENWNWIKHSLVDGVELPAADEAFLRPEIRRQINAALRRHRDNAVREPSFTSAGLESEIAVRTDDEIVDGWFLWFPRRYAVLYMSEIGPTLEGGGRNHKRYTGRTDSAGPVTERFEPIRMDMVLEPLAPIGDWYYSEHNRPWLRESLYNHFQNEKYNSWWTLPDRPLAPGEVLYIDKDTGAHIWNEHADIMWQSSWPHS
;
A
#
# COMPACT_ATOMS: atom_id res chain seq x y z
N MET A 1 -61.41 -47.40 -8.55
CA MET A 1 -62.76 -47.04 -8.07
C MET A 1 -62.94 -45.52 -8.18
N HIS A 2 -64.15 -44.98 -7.96
CA HIS A 2 -64.41 -43.52 -7.93
C HIS A 2 -63.61 -42.85 -6.78
N GLY A 3 -63.35 -41.54 -6.69
CA GLY A 3 -63.73 -40.31 -7.43
C GLY A 3 -63.29 -39.10 -6.54
N LEU A 4 -63.38 -37.79 -6.82
CA LEU A 4 -63.97 -36.91 -7.85
C LEU A 4 -62.96 -35.74 -8.10
N ARG A 5 -62.78 -35.18 -9.31
CA ARG A 5 -63.37 -33.92 -9.86
C ARG A 5 -63.17 -32.63 -9.00
N GLN A 6 -62.87 -31.44 -9.54
CA GLN A 6 -62.74 -30.97 -10.94
C GLN A 6 -62.10 -29.56 -11.10
N ARG A 7 -61.44 -29.30 -12.25
CA ARG A 7 -61.34 -27.99 -13.02
C ARG A 7 -60.58 -26.81 -12.36
N SER A 8 -60.03 -25.80 -13.04
CA SER A 8 -59.74 -25.43 -14.47
C SER A 8 -58.91 -24.11 -14.48
N ARG A 9 -58.24 -23.55 -15.51
CA ARG A 9 -57.97 -23.73 -16.98
C ARG A 9 -56.66 -22.91 -17.25
N SER A 10 -55.75 -23.21 -18.21
CA SER A 10 -55.77 -23.01 -19.68
C SER A 10 -56.09 -21.58 -20.18
N ALA A 11 -55.37 -20.95 -21.15
CA ALA A 11 -54.09 -21.28 -21.81
C ALA A 11 -53.55 -20.09 -22.69
N SER A 12 -52.21 -20.06 -22.87
CA SER A 12 -51.37 -19.77 -24.08
C SER A 12 -51.62 -18.62 -25.10
N LEU A 13 -50.50 -18.25 -25.76
CA LEU A 13 -50.29 -17.46 -27.01
C LEU A 13 -50.38 -15.92 -26.94
N ALA A 14 -49.75 -15.13 -27.85
CA ALA A 14 -48.46 -15.23 -28.57
C ALA A 14 -48.22 -13.94 -29.43
N LEU A 15 -46.95 -13.56 -29.63
CA LEU A 15 -46.34 -12.73 -30.71
C LEU A 15 -47.04 -11.47 -31.31
N ILE A 16 -46.24 -10.44 -31.63
CA ILE A 16 -46.16 -9.81 -32.97
C ILE A 16 -44.97 -8.81 -33.02
N MET A 17 -44.27 -8.75 -34.16
CA MET A 17 -43.25 -7.72 -34.48
C MET A 17 -43.81 -6.67 -35.44
N ARG A 18 -43.20 -5.48 -35.50
CA ARG A 18 -43.25 -4.60 -36.70
C ARG A 18 -42.07 -3.61 -36.74
N GLU A 19 -41.48 -3.49 -37.92
CA GLU A 19 -40.49 -2.47 -38.30
C GLU A 19 -41.18 -1.32 -39.04
N VAL A 20 -40.67 -0.08 -38.90
CA VAL A 20 -40.80 1.01 -39.89
C VAL A 20 -39.58 1.95 -39.75
N GLU A 21 -38.86 2.18 -40.85
CA GLU A 21 -37.97 3.33 -41.10
C GLU A 21 -38.57 4.18 -42.26
N PRO A 22 -37.94 5.29 -42.69
CA PRO A 22 -37.53 6.48 -41.94
C PRO A 22 -38.07 7.78 -42.61
N ASP A 23 -37.90 8.98 -42.01
CA ASP A 23 -37.51 10.18 -42.79
C ASP A 23 -37.04 11.40 -41.96
N THR A 24 -36.50 12.40 -42.65
CA THR A 24 -35.83 13.65 -42.21
C THR A 24 -36.74 14.90 -42.37
N PRO A 25 -36.27 16.16 -42.19
CA PRO A 25 -35.45 16.77 -41.13
C PRO A 25 -36.08 18.08 -40.55
N LEU A 26 -35.57 18.62 -39.43
CA LEU A 26 -35.88 20.02 -39.02
C LEU A 26 -34.69 20.80 -38.44
N ARG A 27 -34.46 22.02 -38.97
CA ARG A 27 -33.82 23.16 -38.30
C ARG A 27 -34.89 24.25 -38.02
N PRO A 28 -34.56 25.50 -37.62
CA PRO A 28 -34.48 25.91 -36.23
C PRO A 28 -35.53 26.98 -35.85
N GLY A 29 -35.90 27.08 -34.57
CA GLY A 29 -36.86 28.12 -34.14
C GLY A 29 -36.90 28.36 -32.63
N PHE A 30 -36.16 29.36 -32.15
CA PHE A 30 -36.27 29.88 -30.78
C PHE A 30 -37.22 31.09 -30.73
N PRO A 31 -38.29 31.05 -29.92
CA PRO A 31 -38.96 32.26 -29.45
C PRO A 31 -38.86 32.44 -27.92
N ARG A 32 -38.23 33.55 -27.52
CA ARG A 32 -38.41 34.36 -26.30
C ARG A 32 -39.02 33.70 -25.04
N ARG A 33 -38.24 33.75 -23.94
CA ARG A 33 -38.70 33.59 -22.54
C ARG A 33 -39.99 34.39 -22.26
N GLN A 34 -40.99 33.74 -21.66
CA GLN A 34 -42.01 34.40 -20.83
C GLN A 34 -41.66 34.26 -19.35
N SER A 35 -42.15 35.18 -18.49
CA SER A 35 -41.82 35.19 -17.07
C SER A 35 -42.65 34.18 -16.27
N MET A 36 -42.01 33.42 -15.39
CA MET A 36 -42.68 32.47 -14.51
C MET A 36 -43.31 33.22 -13.32
N LYS A 37 -44.63 33.07 -13.14
CA LYS A 37 -45.38 33.75 -12.06
C LYS A 37 -45.03 33.15 -10.69
N ARG A 38 -45.19 33.95 -9.62
CA ARG A 38 -44.80 33.67 -8.21
C ARG A 38 -45.55 32.50 -7.51
N GLY A 39 -46.13 31.54 -8.23
CA GLY A 39 -46.93 30.44 -7.65
C GLY A 39 -46.15 29.19 -7.23
N THR A 40 -45.01 28.90 -7.85
CA THR A 40 -44.36 27.57 -7.78
C THR A 40 -43.32 27.38 -6.66
N ARG A 41 -42.86 28.44 -6.00
CA ARG A 41 -41.78 28.32 -4.99
C ARG A 41 -42.20 27.56 -3.72
N SER A 42 -43.41 27.76 -3.22
CA SER A 42 -43.85 27.14 -1.96
C SER A 42 -44.01 25.61 -2.05
N LEU A 43 -44.39 25.10 -3.22
CA LEU A 43 -44.51 23.65 -3.45
C LEU A 43 -43.14 22.96 -3.56
N LEU A 44 -42.14 23.59 -4.20
CA LEU A 44 -40.78 23.05 -4.23
C LEU A 44 -40.15 23.00 -2.82
N VAL A 45 -40.28 24.08 -2.03
CA VAL A 45 -39.72 24.12 -0.67
C VAL A 45 -40.36 23.06 0.23
N ALA A 46 -41.68 22.86 0.12
CA ALA A 46 -42.36 21.78 0.83
C ALA A 46 -41.87 20.39 0.41
N ALA A 47 -41.75 20.12 -0.90
CA ALA A 47 -41.29 18.83 -1.41
C ALA A 47 -39.82 18.51 -1.04
N CYS A 48 -38.93 19.52 -1.07
CA CYS A 48 -37.55 19.35 -0.61
C CYS A 48 -37.48 19.08 0.90
N ALA A 49 -38.36 19.68 1.71
CA ALA A 49 -38.41 19.43 3.16
C ALA A 49 -38.89 18.00 3.48
N THR A 50 -39.92 17.48 2.81
CA THR A 50 -40.35 16.07 3.00
C THR A 50 -39.34 15.07 2.46
N LEU A 51 -38.67 15.36 1.33
CA LEU A 51 -37.59 14.50 0.82
C LEU A 51 -36.39 14.48 1.78
N GLY A 52 -35.96 15.63 2.30
CA GLY A 52 -34.87 15.69 3.29
C GLY A 52 -35.21 14.96 4.59
N ALA A 53 -36.44 15.13 5.11
CA ALA A 53 -36.90 14.41 6.29
C ALA A 53 -37.00 12.89 6.05
N ALA A 54 -37.50 12.46 4.89
CA ALA A 54 -37.54 11.04 4.52
C ALA A 54 -36.13 10.44 4.39
N LEU A 55 -35.17 11.18 3.82
CA LEU A 55 -33.79 10.73 3.68
C LEU A 55 -33.11 10.57 5.04
N LEU A 56 -33.31 11.52 5.96
CA LEU A 56 -32.81 11.43 7.35
C LEU A 56 -33.42 10.26 8.13
N LEU A 57 -34.72 9.98 7.92
CA LEU A 57 -35.42 8.84 8.53
C LEU A 57 -35.01 7.48 7.93
N TRP A 58 -34.36 7.45 6.76
CA TRP A 58 -33.83 6.23 6.14
C TRP A 58 -32.36 6.00 6.46
N ILE A 59 -31.53 7.05 6.38
CA ILE A 59 -30.09 6.98 6.65
C ILE A 59 -29.83 6.82 8.15
N GLY A 60 -30.49 7.62 9.01
CA GLY A 60 -30.22 7.64 10.46
C GLY A 60 -30.27 6.26 11.13
N PRO A 61 -31.31 5.44 10.91
CA PRO A 61 -31.37 4.07 11.44
C PRO A 61 -30.29 3.15 10.87
N TRP A 62 -29.87 3.34 9.61
CA TRP A 62 -28.88 2.50 8.94
C TRP A 62 -27.47 2.78 9.47
N THR A 63 -27.10 4.05 9.62
CA THR A 63 -25.82 4.47 10.23
C THR A 63 -25.73 4.04 11.70
N LEU A 64 -26.81 4.18 12.48
CA LEU A 64 -26.87 3.70 13.87
C LEU A 64 -26.81 2.17 13.98
N LEU A 65 -27.27 1.43 12.98
CA LEU A 65 -27.17 -0.04 12.95
C LEU A 65 -25.73 -0.50 12.66
N HIS A 66 -24.99 0.22 11.81
CA HIS A 66 -23.57 -0.04 11.58
C HIS A 66 -22.72 0.30 12.82
N MET A 67 -22.82 1.51 13.36
CA MET A 67 -22.08 1.90 14.57
C MET A 67 -22.34 0.97 15.79
N ARG A 68 -23.53 0.35 15.87
CA ARG A 68 -23.83 -0.67 16.89
C ARG A 68 -23.23 -2.05 16.60
N LYS A 69 -22.96 -2.42 15.35
CA LYS A 69 -22.22 -3.65 15.03
C LYS A 69 -20.74 -3.52 15.39
N ASP A 70 -20.15 -2.37 15.08
CA ASP A 70 -18.73 -2.10 15.35
C ASP A 70 -18.44 -2.00 16.86
N ALA A 71 -19.41 -1.49 17.65
CA ALA A 71 -19.35 -1.56 19.11
C ALA A 71 -19.58 -2.98 19.68
N ALA A 72 -20.35 -3.83 18.98
CA ALA A 72 -20.67 -5.19 19.44
C ALA A 72 -19.56 -6.21 19.16
N SER A 73 -18.76 -6.02 18.10
CA SER A 73 -17.59 -6.86 17.80
C SER A 73 -16.44 -6.68 18.80
N LEU A 74 -16.35 -5.51 19.45
CA LEU A 74 -15.34 -5.20 20.48
C LEU A 74 -15.74 -5.64 21.90
N ALA A 75 -17.01 -5.98 22.14
CA ALA A 75 -17.54 -6.32 23.46
C ALA A 75 -16.90 -7.55 24.16
N PRO A 76 -16.38 -8.60 23.49
CA PRO A 76 -15.82 -9.78 24.17
C PRO A 76 -14.49 -9.54 24.90
N LEU A 77 -13.78 -8.45 24.62
CA LEU A 77 -12.39 -8.23 25.09
C LEU A 77 -12.26 -7.76 26.55
N PHE A 78 -13.37 -7.49 27.25
CA PHE A 78 -13.36 -6.96 28.63
C PHE A 78 -14.14 -7.87 29.61
N GLY A 79 -13.73 -9.14 29.70
CA GLY A 79 -14.18 -10.05 30.75
C GLY A 79 -13.51 -9.73 32.10
N THR A 80 -14.25 -9.18 33.06
CA THR A 80 -13.68 -8.66 34.32
C THR A 80 -13.71 -9.67 35.48
N GLU A 81 -12.88 -10.72 35.44
CA GLU A 81 -12.54 -11.55 36.61
C GLU A 81 -11.04 -11.83 36.66
N GLY A 82 -10.39 -11.65 37.83
CA GLY A 82 -8.93 -11.88 37.95
C GLY A 82 -8.16 -11.11 39.03
N LEU A 83 -8.80 -10.42 39.97
CA LEU A 83 -8.10 -9.70 41.06
C LEU A 83 -7.68 -10.64 42.21
N SER A 84 -6.48 -11.20 42.12
CA SER A 84 -5.80 -11.87 43.25
C SER A 84 -4.26 -11.85 43.09
N GLU A 85 -3.55 -11.86 44.23
CA GLU A 85 -2.10 -12.04 44.39
C GLU A 85 -1.13 -11.09 43.65
N THR A 86 -0.59 -10.08 44.37
CA THR A 86 0.86 -9.70 44.27
C THR A 86 1.37 -8.86 45.46
N LYS A 87 0.83 -9.08 46.67
CA LYS A 87 1.25 -8.33 47.87
C LYS A 87 2.72 -8.55 48.28
N ALA A 88 3.43 -9.49 47.63
CA ALA A 88 4.85 -9.76 47.84
C ALA A 88 5.79 -8.78 47.10
N GLY A 89 5.42 -8.29 45.91
CA GLY A 89 6.30 -7.45 45.07
C GLY A 89 6.62 -6.10 45.71
N LEU A 90 5.65 -5.51 46.42
CA LEU A 90 5.77 -4.21 47.09
C LEU A 90 6.79 -4.15 48.23
N LEU A 91 7.20 -5.30 48.80
CA LEU A 91 8.23 -5.34 49.85
C LEU A 91 9.66 -5.40 49.31
N ALA A 92 9.87 -5.92 48.09
CA ALA A 92 11.19 -5.94 47.45
C ALA A 92 11.65 -4.53 47.04
N ALA A 93 10.75 -3.73 46.46
CA ALA A 93 11.05 -2.36 46.03
C ALA A 93 11.43 -1.42 47.20
N ALA A 94 10.90 -1.68 48.41
CA ALA A 94 11.22 -0.92 49.61
C ALA A 94 12.65 -1.18 50.13
N ALA A 95 13.19 -2.38 49.95
CA ALA A 95 14.52 -2.75 50.46
C ALA A 95 15.67 -2.10 49.65
N VAL A 96 15.49 -1.93 48.34
CA VAL A 96 16.53 -1.35 47.46
C VAL A 96 16.72 0.15 47.71
N ARG A 97 15.66 0.88 48.09
CA ARG A 97 15.71 2.34 48.28
C ARG A 97 16.53 2.81 49.49
N THR A 98 16.83 1.94 50.45
CA THR A 98 17.55 2.29 51.68
C THR A 98 19.07 2.17 51.57
N SER A 99 19.60 1.63 50.46
CA SER A 99 21.04 1.35 50.28
C SER A 99 21.83 2.45 49.54
N LEU A 100 21.20 3.60 49.24
CA LEU A 100 21.78 4.68 48.41
C LEU A 100 21.80 6.05 49.13
N GLN A 101 21.89 6.06 50.46
CA GLN A 101 22.07 7.28 51.27
C GLN A 101 23.14 7.12 52.38
N GLU A 102 24.33 6.64 52.03
CA GLU A 102 25.55 6.98 52.76
C GLU A 102 26.57 7.62 51.81
N GLY A 103 27.28 8.64 52.28
CA GLY A 103 27.97 9.61 51.43
C GLY A 103 29.41 9.26 51.09
N GLY A 104 29.78 9.43 49.82
CA GLY A 104 31.17 9.35 49.34
C GLY A 104 31.51 10.53 48.43
N VAL A 105 32.14 11.59 48.98
CA VAL A 105 32.68 12.68 48.17
C VAL A 105 33.98 12.20 47.51
N LEU A 106 33.93 11.95 46.20
CA LEU A 106 35.10 11.62 45.40
C LEU A 106 35.34 12.70 44.33
N THR A 107 36.09 13.72 44.72
CA THR A 107 36.78 14.60 43.77
C THR A 107 37.95 13.81 43.17
N GLY A 108 37.78 13.29 41.95
CA GLY A 108 38.81 12.54 41.24
C GLY A 108 38.72 12.79 39.74
N GLU A 109 39.68 13.54 39.20
CA GLU A 109 39.91 13.66 37.76
C GLU A 109 40.35 12.29 37.22
N THR A 110 39.83 11.86 36.06
CA THR A 110 40.08 10.52 35.51
C THR A 110 41.18 10.52 34.44
N PRO A 111 42.41 10.03 34.73
CA PRO A 111 43.49 9.96 33.76
C PRO A 111 43.31 8.76 32.81
N GLN A 112 42.35 8.86 31.88
CA GLN A 112 42.07 7.82 30.88
C GLN A 112 41.99 8.31 29.42
N GLN A 113 42.32 9.58 29.12
CA GLN A 113 42.30 10.11 27.75
C GLN A 113 43.68 10.24 27.06
N GLU A 114 44.81 10.00 27.74
CA GLU A 114 46.14 10.07 27.12
C GLU A 114 46.73 8.71 26.69
N ALA A 115 46.10 7.59 27.07
CA ALA A 115 46.67 6.23 26.88
C ALA A 115 46.53 5.64 25.46
N ILE A 116 45.92 6.35 24.50
CA ILE A 116 45.67 5.85 23.13
C ILE A 116 46.75 6.31 22.13
N HIS A 117 47.61 7.28 22.50
CA HIS A 117 48.51 7.96 21.56
C HIS A 117 49.96 7.42 21.46
N THR A 118 50.26 6.19 21.91
CA THR A 118 51.56 5.52 21.62
C THR A 118 51.44 4.00 21.39
N LEU A 119 50.49 3.53 20.58
CA LEU A 119 50.63 2.23 19.91
C LEU A 119 51.39 2.43 18.60
N ALA A 120 52.59 1.84 18.51
CA ALA A 120 53.35 1.83 17.27
C ALA A 120 52.63 0.98 16.23
N PHE A 121 52.30 1.56 15.07
CA PHE A 121 51.73 0.83 13.95
C PHE A 121 52.80 -0.12 13.40
N ASP A 122 52.64 -1.42 13.65
CA ASP A 122 53.50 -2.48 13.11
C ASP A 122 52.89 -3.04 11.81
N PRO A 123 53.39 -2.64 10.63
CA PRO A 123 52.89 -3.15 9.35
C PRO A 123 53.19 -4.64 9.12
N ALA A 124 54.04 -5.28 9.94
CA ALA A 124 54.35 -6.70 9.83
C ALA A 124 53.34 -7.63 10.54
N ASN A 125 52.35 -7.08 11.26
CA ASN A 125 51.30 -7.83 11.96
C ASN A 125 49.88 -7.53 11.45
N LEU A 126 49.74 -7.04 10.22
CA LEU A 126 48.45 -7.09 9.51
C LEU A 126 48.12 -8.56 9.17
N PRO A 127 46.88 -9.03 9.40
CA PRO A 127 46.51 -10.39 9.03
C PRO A 127 46.46 -10.54 7.50
N ASP A 128 47.35 -11.39 6.95
CA ASP A 128 47.44 -11.70 5.51
C ASP A 128 46.15 -12.32 4.91
N THR A 129 45.22 -12.78 5.75
CA THR A 129 43.87 -13.13 5.31
C THR A 129 43.08 -11.85 5.01
N PRO A 130 42.72 -11.54 3.75
CA PRO A 130 41.75 -10.51 3.47
C PRO A 130 40.45 -10.84 4.22
N PRO A 131 39.66 -9.83 4.65
CA PRO A 131 38.37 -10.08 5.28
C PRO A 131 37.53 -10.97 4.36
N PRO A 132 36.77 -11.95 4.92
CA PRO A 132 35.96 -12.85 4.11
C PRO A 132 35.06 -12.02 3.19
N PRO A 133 34.94 -12.39 1.90
CA PRO A 133 34.19 -11.59 0.94
C PRO A 133 32.77 -11.38 1.48
N GLY A 134 32.37 -10.10 1.59
CA GLY A 134 31.05 -9.73 2.07
C GLY A 134 29.93 -10.36 1.23
N PRO A 135 28.70 -10.44 1.75
CA PRO A 135 27.57 -10.96 1.01
C PRO A 135 27.46 -10.25 -0.35
N PRO A 136 27.14 -10.97 -1.44
CA PRO A 136 27.07 -10.38 -2.77
C PRO A 136 26.07 -9.20 -2.77
N PRO A 137 26.36 -8.13 -3.52
CA PRO A 137 25.51 -6.94 -3.54
C PRO A 137 24.10 -7.30 -4.05
N PRO A 138 23.02 -6.70 -3.49
CA PRO A 138 21.65 -7.05 -3.87
C PRO A 138 21.39 -6.95 -5.38
N PRO A 139 20.57 -7.87 -5.95
CA PRO A 139 20.22 -7.83 -7.36
C PRO A 139 19.43 -6.56 -7.71
N LEU A 140 19.43 -6.22 -8.99
CA LEU A 140 18.71 -5.06 -9.52
C LEU A 140 17.22 -5.37 -9.70
N ILE A 141 16.36 -4.48 -9.20
CA ILE A 141 14.91 -4.47 -9.46
C ILE A 141 14.59 -3.41 -10.53
N THR A 142 13.87 -3.76 -11.60
CA THR A 142 13.25 -2.77 -12.50
C THR A 142 11.74 -2.73 -12.33
N PHE A 143 11.17 -1.61 -11.88
CA PHE A 143 9.71 -1.42 -11.92
C PHE A 143 9.28 -0.92 -13.30
N VAL A 144 8.27 -1.57 -13.89
CA VAL A 144 7.71 -1.24 -15.20
C VAL A 144 6.39 -0.49 -14.97
N VAL A 145 6.47 0.83 -15.14
CA VAL A 145 5.42 1.77 -14.75
C VAL A 145 4.81 2.42 -15.99
N LEU A 146 3.48 2.53 -16.01
CA LEU A 146 2.72 3.03 -17.16
C LEU A 146 2.16 4.42 -16.84
N TRP A 147 2.34 5.38 -17.76
CA TRP A 147 1.90 6.76 -17.58
C TRP A 147 1.32 7.35 -18.87
N SER A 148 0.33 8.23 -18.71
CA SER A 148 -0.11 9.14 -19.76
C SER A 148 -0.08 10.56 -19.21
N PRO A 149 0.36 11.58 -20.00
CA PRO A 149 -0.04 12.94 -19.71
C PRO A 149 -1.57 13.02 -19.75
N ASP A 150 -2.18 13.74 -18.81
CA ASP A 150 -3.61 14.03 -18.80
C ASP A 150 -3.83 15.51 -18.40
N HIS A 151 -5.07 15.88 -18.05
CA HIS A 151 -5.42 17.26 -17.67
C HIS A 151 -5.23 17.58 -16.16
N ARG A 152 -4.70 16.66 -15.35
CA ARG A 152 -4.49 16.84 -13.91
C ARG A 152 -3.05 17.27 -13.62
N THR A 153 -2.83 17.83 -12.43
CA THR A 153 -1.49 18.14 -11.93
C THR A 153 -0.73 16.86 -11.59
N ALA A 154 0.49 16.73 -12.11
CA ALA A 154 1.38 15.59 -11.87
C ALA A 154 2.38 15.87 -10.73
N ASN A 155 1.99 16.66 -9.73
CA ASN A 155 2.85 17.17 -8.65
C ASN A 155 3.30 16.11 -7.62
N TYR A 156 2.79 14.88 -7.72
CA TYR A 156 3.33 13.72 -7.01
C TYR A 156 4.64 13.21 -7.63
N LEU A 157 4.82 13.36 -8.94
CA LEU A 157 5.96 12.81 -9.68
C LEU A 157 7.35 13.25 -9.16
N PRO A 158 7.60 14.53 -8.80
CA PRO A 158 8.91 14.96 -8.31
C PRO A 158 9.36 14.18 -7.06
N ASN A 159 8.44 13.85 -6.15
CA ASN A 159 8.75 13.14 -4.91
C ASN A 159 8.91 11.63 -5.15
N PHE A 160 8.06 11.03 -6.00
CA PHE A 160 8.25 9.66 -6.47
C PHE A 160 9.64 9.47 -7.10
N PHE A 161 9.99 10.28 -8.11
CA PHE A 161 11.28 10.18 -8.80
C PHE A 161 12.47 10.47 -7.87
N ALA A 162 12.36 11.42 -6.94
CA ALA A 162 13.43 11.68 -5.97
C ALA A 162 13.67 10.47 -5.03
N SER A 163 12.61 9.80 -4.57
CA SER A 163 12.73 8.58 -3.76
C SER A 163 13.31 7.39 -4.53
N VAL A 164 13.02 7.30 -5.84
CA VAL A 164 13.70 6.38 -6.76
C VAL A 164 15.18 6.73 -6.89
N GLY A 165 15.52 8.00 -7.07
CA GLY A 165 16.90 8.48 -7.23
C GLY A 165 17.79 8.25 -6.00
N ALA A 166 17.18 8.10 -4.83
CA ALA A 166 17.88 7.74 -3.59
C ALA A 166 18.12 6.22 -3.44
N ASN A 167 17.46 5.37 -4.24
CA ASN A 167 17.55 3.91 -4.18
C ASN A 167 18.36 3.34 -5.38
N PRO A 168 19.70 3.17 -5.25
CA PRO A 168 20.56 2.74 -6.36
C PRO A 168 20.38 1.26 -6.79
N ARG A 169 19.52 0.50 -6.11
CA ARG A 169 19.10 -0.88 -6.48
C ARG A 169 17.80 -0.95 -7.28
N ILE A 170 17.19 0.21 -7.56
CA ILE A 170 15.99 0.33 -8.38
C ILE A 170 16.36 0.93 -9.73
N GLU A 171 15.74 0.42 -10.78
CA GLU A 171 15.48 1.16 -12.02
C GLU A 171 13.98 1.34 -12.22
N ILE A 172 13.56 2.46 -12.82
CA ILE A 172 12.20 2.63 -13.34
C ILE A 172 12.24 2.61 -14.85
N LEU A 173 11.47 1.71 -15.46
CA LEU A 173 11.09 1.79 -16.86
C LEU A 173 9.72 2.49 -16.93
N LEU A 174 9.73 3.79 -17.23
CA LEU A 174 8.54 4.61 -17.39
C LEU A 174 8.08 4.57 -18.84
N ILE A 175 7.12 3.70 -19.14
CA ILE A 175 6.44 3.64 -20.43
C ILE A 175 5.39 4.76 -20.45
N LYS A 176 5.61 5.76 -21.30
CA LYS A 176 4.72 6.90 -21.53
C LYS A 176 3.91 6.65 -22.81
N PHE A 177 2.62 6.99 -22.81
CA PHE A 177 1.79 6.97 -24.03
C PHE A 177 0.74 8.08 -23.95
N ASP A 178 0.28 8.61 -25.07
CA ASP A 178 -0.70 9.71 -25.09
C ASP A 178 -2.15 9.18 -25.15
N LYS A 179 -2.69 8.71 -24.02
CA LYS A 179 -4.06 8.15 -23.94
C LYS A 179 -5.15 9.21 -24.15
N TYR A 180 -4.84 10.48 -23.88
CA TYR A 180 -5.81 11.58 -23.89
C TYR A 180 -5.61 12.58 -25.04
N ASN A 181 -4.72 12.29 -25.99
CA ASN A 181 -4.39 13.15 -27.14
C ASN A 181 -4.00 14.59 -26.71
N ILE A 182 -3.13 14.67 -25.70
CA ILE A 182 -2.55 15.91 -25.16
C ILE A 182 -1.47 16.47 -26.10
N GLY A 183 -0.84 15.61 -26.89
CA GLY A 183 0.20 15.95 -27.86
C GLY A 183 1.48 15.14 -27.64
N LYS A 184 2.05 14.63 -28.75
CA LYS A 184 3.28 13.81 -28.76
C LYS A 184 4.42 14.46 -27.95
N ASP A 185 4.64 15.76 -28.12
CA ASP A 185 5.69 16.53 -27.45
C ASP A 185 5.58 16.47 -25.92
N VAL A 186 4.36 16.35 -25.37
CA VAL A 186 4.09 16.25 -23.93
C VAL A 186 4.33 14.82 -23.41
N CYS A 187 4.14 13.79 -24.26
CA CYS A 187 4.59 12.43 -23.98
C CYS A 187 6.12 12.31 -24.07
N GLU A 188 6.76 12.93 -25.05
CA GLU A 188 8.21 12.89 -25.22
C GLU A 188 8.97 13.69 -24.16
N GLN A 189 8.39 14.79 -23.64
CA GLN A 189 8.95 15.57 -22.53
C GLN A 189 9.42 14.67 -21.38
N GLU A 190 10.70 14.78 -21.04
CA GLU A 190 11.33 14.10 -19.91
C GLU A 190 10.80 14.64 -18.58
N ARG A 191 10.56 13.72 -17.63
CA ARG A 191 9.94 13.98 -16.33
C ARG A 191 10.93 13.86 -15.17
N ALA A 192 12.03 13.14 -15.36
CA ALA A 192 13.09 12.93 -14.36
C ALA A 192 14.53 13.22 -14.89
N PRO A 193 14.80 14.34 -15.57
CA PRO A 193 15.99 14.58 -16.43
C PRO A 193 17.38 14.55 -15.75
N HIS A 194 17.45 14.30 -14.44
CA HIS A 194 18.69 14.28 -13.65
C HIS A 194 18.85 13.00 -12.83
N ILE A 195 17.91 12.04 -12.93
CA ILE A 195 17.83 10.86 -12.06
C ILE A 195 18.18 9.62 -12.89
N LYS A 196 19.44 9.17 -12.73
CA LYS A 196 20.13 8.24 -13.66
C LYS A 196 19.52 6.84 -13.78
N ASN A 197 18.69 6.44 -12.82
CA ASN A 197 18.03 5.14 -12.75
C ASN A 197 16.57 5.20 -13.21
N ILE A 198 16.17 6.24 -13.94
CA ILE A 198 14.86 6.31 -14.61
C ILE A 198 15.10 6.30 -16.13
N ARG A 199 14.47 5.33 -16.81
CA ARG A 199 14.43 5.21 -18.27
C ARG A 199 13.03 5.55 -18.75
N GLU A 200 12.88 6.67 -19.42
CA GLU A 200 11.61 7.10 -20.02
C GLU A 200 11.49 6.64 -21.48
N VAL A 201 10.34 6.09 -21.86
CA VAL A 201 10.07 5.64 -23.24
C VAL A 201 8.67 6.08 -23.65
N CYS A 202 8.55 7.09 -24.53
CA CYS A 202 7.27 7.43 -25.14
C CYS A 202 6.95 6.46 -26.29
N LEU A 203 5.82 5.75 -26.19
CA LEU A 203 5.32 4.83 -27.22
C LEU A 203 4.04 5.38 -27.87
N PRO A 204 3.88 5.24 -29.20
CA PRO A 204 2.57 5.31 -29.84
C PRO A 204 1.62 4.25 -29.27
N LEU A 205 0.33 4.57 -29.08
CA LEU A 205 -0.67 3.59 -28.62
C LEU A 205 -0.72 2.35 -29.52
N GLU A 206 -0.60 2.54 -30.85
CA GLU A 206 -0.56 1.45 -31.83
C GLU A 206 0.68 0.54 -31.73
N GLU A 207 1.75 0.98 -31.05
CA GLU A 207 2.89 0.14 -30.69
C GLU A 207 2.64 -0.56 -29.33
N TYR A 208 2.07 0.15 -28.35
CA TYR A 208 1.65 -0.43 -27.07
C TYR A 208 0.65 -1.60 -27.27
N TYR A 209 -0.35 -1.44 -28.14
CA TYR A 209 -1.31 -2.50 -28.48
C TYR A 209 -0.64 -3.69 -29.19
N ARG A 210 0.35 -3.41 -30.06
CA ARG A 210 1.12 -4.44 -30.75
C ARG A 210 1.92 -5.29 -29.75
N LEU A 211 2.73 -4.68 -28.89
CA LEU A 211 3.60 -5.41 -27.97
C LEU A 211 2.83 -6.37 -27.05
N HIS A 212 1.63 -5.99 -26.61
CA HIS A 212 0.74 -6.87 -25.83
C HIS A 212 0.19 -8.03 -26.68
N ALA A 213 -0.31 -7.76 -27.89
CA ALA A 213 -0.84 -8.78 -28.77
C ALA A 213 0.24 -9.78 -29.22
N ASP A 214 1.43 -9.29 -29.54
CA ASP A 214 2.59 -10.06 -29.97
C ASP A 214 3.06 -11.03 -28.87
N TYR A 215 3.16 -10.58 -27.61
CA TYR A 215 3.50 -11.46 -26.48
C TYR A 215 2.46 -12.57 -26.29
N LEU A 216 1.17 -12.20 -26.20
CA LEU A 216 0.10 -13.16 -25.96
C LEU A 216 0.02 -14.21 -27.10
N CYS A 217 0.15 -13.76 -28.34
CA CYS A 217 0.16 -14.64 -29.49
C CYS A 217 1.45 -15.46 -29.67
N GLN A 218 2.58 -15.03 -29.12
CA GLN A 218 3.80 -15.84 -29.04
C GLN A 218 3.59 -17.07 -28.14
N GLU A 219 2.90 -16.90 -27.01
CA GLU A 219 2.63 -17.98 -26.05
C GLU A 219 1.42 -18.86 -26.45
N TRP A 220 0.44 -18.32 -27.19
CA TRP A 220 -0.70 -19.10 -27.72
C TRP A 220 -0.46 -19.76 -29.10
N GLY A 221 0.54 -19.31 -29.87
CA GLY A 221 0.82 -19.84 -31.21
C GLY A 221 -0.15 -19.37 -32.31
N CYS A 222 -0.52 -18.09 -32.32
CA CYS A 222 -1.47 -17.51 -33.28
C CYS A 222 -1.01 -17.52 -34.75
N THR A 223 -1.96 -17.45 -35.69
CA THR A 223 -1.73 -16.94 -37.07
C THR A 223 -1.65 -15.41 -37.11
N GLU A 224 -1.23 -14.84 -38.24
CA GLU A 224 -1.21 -13.39 -38.46
C GLU A 224 -2.60 -12.75 -38.34
N GLU A 225 -3.67 -13.41 -38.82
CA GLU A 225 -5.05 -12.93 -38.67
C GLU A 225 -5.52 -12.98 -37.22
N GLN A 226 -5.13 -14.02 -36.46
CA GLN A 226 -5.41 -14.10 -35.03
C GLN A 226 -4.66 -13.00 -34.26
N GLN A 227 -3.38 -12.77 -34.54
CA GLN A 227 -2.57 -11.70 -33.94
C GLN A 227 -3.16 -10.31 -34.20
N LYS A 228 -3.60 -10.05 -35.44
CA LYS A 228 -4.33 -8.83 -35.78
C LYS A 228 -5.64 -8.71 -34.99
N THR A 229 -6.39 -9.81 -34.83
CA THR A 229 -7.66 -9.83 -34.09
C THR A 229 -7.44 -9.58 -32.59
N VAL A 230 -6.41 -10.19 -31.98
CA VAL A 230 -6.00 -9.93 -30.59
C VAL A 230 -5.64 -8.46 -30.39
N ARG A 231 -4.91 -7.83 -31.32
CA ARG A 231 -4.57 -6.40 -31.25
C ARG A 231 -5.80 -5.50 -31.19
N GLU A 232 -6.80 -5.71 -32.03
CA GLU A 232 -8.05 -4.92 -31.99
C GLU A 232 -8.82 -5.15 -30.67
N VAL A 233 -8.77 -6.35 -30.09
CA VAL A 233 -9.38 -6.65 -28.78
C VAL A 233 -8.61 -6.03 -27.61
N VAL A 234 -7.27 -6.06 -27.63
CA VAL A 234 -6.41 -5.35 -26.66
C VAL A 234 -6.69 -3.85 -26.70
N LYS A 235 -6.71 -3.28 -27.91
CA LYS A 235 -7.05 -1.87 -28.16
C LYS A 235 -8.41 -1.51 -27.58
N LYS A 236 -9.46 -2.25 -27.96
CA LYS A 236 -10.82 -2.04 -27.46
C LYS A 236 -10.89 -2.13 -25.93
N ARG A 237 -10.27 -3.15 -25.32
CA ARG A 237 -10.24 -3.31 -23.85
C ARG A 237 -9.55 -2.14 -23.15
N PHE A 238 -8.47 -1.62 -23.72
CA PHE A 238 -7.76 -0.45 -23.19
C PHE A 238 -8.54 0.86 -23.35
N GLU A 239 -9.29 1.03 -24.44
CA GLU A 239 -10.08 2.23 -24.74
C GLU A 239 -11.43 2.24 -24.00
N ASP A 240 -12.10 1.10 -23.88
CA ASP A 240 -13.43 0.96 -23.24
C ASP A 240 -13.37 0.75 -21.71
N GLY A 241 -12.34 0.06 -21.19
CA GLY A 241 -12.38 -0.53 -19.84
C GLY A 241 -11.14 -0.34 -18.97
N ASP A 242 -9.93 -0.58 -19.49
CA ASP A 242 -8.72 -0.60 -18.66
C ASP A 242 -8.22 0.81 -18.32
N ARG A 243 -8.87 1.41 -17.32
CA ARG A 243 -8.61 2.78 -16.83
C ARG A 243 -7.28 2.90 -16.10
N VAL A 244 -6.84 1.84 -15.41
CA VAL A 244 -5.66 1.83 -14.54
C VAL A 244 -4.49 0.98 -15.09
N ASN A 245 -4.64 0.41 -16.28
CA ASN A 245 -3.66 -0.45 -16.96
C ASN A 245 -3.37 -1.76 -16.18
N SER A 246 -4.45 -2.32 -15.63
CA SER A 246 -4.53 -3.50 -14.75
C SER A 246 -4.41 -4.80 -15.54
N SER A 247 -5.05 -4.86 -16.72
CA SER A 247 -5.40 -6.10 -17.44
C SER A 247 -4.23 -7.01 -17.78
N TYR A 248 -3.03 -6.43 -17.88
CA TYR A 248 -1.81 -7.10 -18.32
C TYR A 248 -0.63 -6.93 -17.34
N ARG A 249 -0.89 -6.51 -16.08
CA ARG A 249 0.17 -6.23 -15.08
C ARG A 249 1.22 -7.35 -14.97
N PRO A 250 0.88 -8.64 -14.80
CA PRO A 250 1.86 -9.73 -14.70
C PRO A 250 2.72 -9.99 -15.94
N PHE A 251 2.32 -9.47 -17.11
CA PHE A 251 3.02 -9.70 -18.37
C PHE A 251 3.96 -8.55 -18.78
N ARG A 252 3.94 -7.42 -18.05
CA ARG A 252 4.66 -6.18 -18.42
C ARG A 252 6.14 -6.41 -18.73
N ALA A 253 6.86 -7.25 -17.97
CA ALA A 253 8.28 -7.48 -18.25
C ALA A 253 8.56 -8.22 -19.56
N GLU A 254 7.68 -9.12 -20.01
CA GLU A 254 7.83 -9.82 -21.29
C GLU A 254 7.32 -8.99 -22.47
N VAL A 255 6.24 -8.22 -22.27
CA VAL A 255 5.71 -7.24 -23.24
C VAL A 255 6.73 -6.13 -23.52
N PHE A 256 7.43 -5.64 -22.49
CA PHE A 256 8.39 -4.54 -22.59
C PHE A 256 9.87 -5.00 -22.51
N LYS A 257 10.16 -6.29 -22.69
CA LYS A 257 11.51 -6.89 -22.48
C LYS A 257 12.65 -6.17 -23.19
N GLN A 258 12.40 -5.68 -24.40
CA GLN A 258 13.32 -4.88 -25.23
C GLN A 258 13.78 -3.55 -24.59
N PHE A 259 13.15 -3.12 -23.49
CA PHE A 259 13.48 -1.91 -22.75
C PHE A 259 14.06 -2.16 -21.34
N ILE A 260 14.18 -3.43 -20.92
CA ILE A 260 14.70 -3.85 -19.61
C ILE A 260 16.12 -4.40 -19.77
N ASP A 261 17.05 -4.02 -18.90
CA ASP A 261 18.45 -4.47 -18.96
C ASP A 261 18.60 -5.97 -18.60
N ASP A 262 19.37 -6.75 -19.35
CA ASP A 262 19.51 -8.21 -19.17
C ASP A 262 20.18 -8.65 -17.85
N ARG A 263 20.81 -7.72 -17.14
CA ARG A 263 21.37 -7.93 -15.80
C ARG A 263 20.27 -7.99 -14.72
N VAL A 264 19.13 -7.36 -14.95
CA VAL A 264 17.96 -7.30 -14.05
C VAL A 264 17.46 -8.71 -13.74
N LYS A 265 17.35 -9.05 -12.45
CA LYS A 265 16.88 -10.37 -11.95
C LYS A 265 15.52 -10.32 -11.27
N LEU A 266 15.12 -9.15 -10.80
CA LEU A 266 13.80 -8.88 -10.26
C LEU A 266 13.13 -7.77 -11.08
N TRP A 267 11.84 -7.85 -11.32
CA TRP A 267 11.06 -6.76 -11.92
C TRP A 267 9.79 -6.54 -11.11
N GLY A 268 9.11 -5.42 -11.28
CA GLY A 268 7.82 -5.23 -10.63
C GLY A 268 6.92 -4.23 -11.34
N TRP A 269 5.77 -3.96 -10.74
CA TRP A 269 5.07 -2.70 -10.96
C TRP A 269 5.07 -1.88 -9.67
N CYS A 270 5.04 -0.58 -9.83
CA CYS A 270 4.56 0.34 -8.82
C CYS A 270 3.65 1.38 -9.46
N ASP A 271 2.79 2.02 -8.67
CA ASP A 271 2.06 3.19 -9.09
C ASP A 271 2.89 4.47 -8.83
N LEU A 272 2.54 5.59 -9.45
CA LEU A 272 3.37 6.82 -9.42
C LEU A 272 3.04 7.77 -8.27
N ASP A 273 1.87 7.62 -7.65
CA ASP A 273 1.43 8.39 -6.48
C ASP A 273 1.91 7.72 -5.17
N MET A 274 3.21 7.45 -5.15
CA MET A 274 3.91 6.74 -4.08
C MET A 274 5.19 7.48 -3.70
N MET A 275 5.74 7.17 -2.53
CA MET A 275 7.10 7.56 -2.16
C MET A 275 7.82 6.38 -1.55
N LEU A 276 8.99 6.03 -2.10
CA LEU A 276 9.75 4.85 -1.70
C LEU A 276 10.59 5.11 -0.45
N GLY A 277 10.70 4.11 0.43
CA GLY A 277 11.64 4.10 1.54
C GLY A 277 13.02 3.57 1.14
N SER A 278 13.85 3.16 2.10
CA SER A 278 15.10 2.45 1.81
C SER A 278 14.82 0.99 1.49
N LEU A 279 14.86 0.62 0.21
CA LEU A 279 14.74 -0.79 -0.18
C LEU A 279 15.89 -1.60 0.39
N ASP A 280 17.11 -1.05 0.45
CA ASP A 280 18.30 -1.73 1.00
C ASP A 280 18.13 -2.18 2.46
N ARG A 281 17.23 -1.53 3.23
CA ARG A 281 16.87 -1.92 4.61
C ARG A 281 15.57 -2.73 4.73
N THR A 282 14.58 -2.44 3.90
CA THR A 282 13.18 -2.90 4.10
C THR A 282 12.70 -3.98 3.14
N PHE A 283 13.35 -4.17 1.98
CA PHE A 283 13.02 -5.28 1.08
C PHE A 283 13.70 -6.57 1.58
N PRO A 284 13.05 -7.75 1.50
CA PRO A 284 13.58 -9.03 1.99
C PRO A 284 14.67 -9.60 1.06
N TRP A 285 15.78 -8.87 0.91
CA TRP A 285 16.91 -9.15 0.03
C TRP A 285 17.66 -10.46 0.36
N ASP A 286 17.48 -11.04 1.54
CA ASP A 286 18.03 -12.34 1.95
C ASP A 286 17.17 -13.52 1.50
N LEU A 287 15.95 -13.25 1.01
CA LEU A 287 14.98 -14.25 0.58
C LEU A 287 14.77 -14.27 -0.95
N VAL A 288 15.52 -13.47 -1.72
CA VAL A 288 15.33 -13.28 -3.18
C VAL A 288 15.51 -14.51 -4.03
N ASP A 289 16.24 -15.53 -3.57
CA ASP A 289 16.36 -16.81 -4.28
C ASP A 289 15.30 -17.84 -3.84
N ASN A 290 14.62 -17.58 -2.72
CA ASN A 290 13.60 -18.46 -2.13
C ASN A 290 12.20 -18.24 -2.70
N TYR A 291 11.88 -17.06 -3.24
CA TYR A 291 10.55 -16.72 -3.75
C TYR A 291 10.57 -16.16 -5.17
N ASP A 292 9.49 -16.37 -5.91
CA ASP A 292 9.31 -15.94 -7.29
C ASP A 292 8.40 -14.71 -7.40
N VAL A 293 7.59 -14.43 -6.37
CA VAL A 293 6.78 -13.21 -6.23
C VAL A 293 6.89 -12.64 -4.81
N PHE A 294 7.00 -11.32 -4.71
CA PHE A 294 7.12 -10.52 -3.48
C PHE A 294 5.95 -9.54 -3.41
N VAL A 295 5.04 -9.80 -2.49
CA VAL A 295 3.73 -9.14 -2.35
C VAL A 295 3.77 -8.15 -1.19
N ALA A 296 3.54 -6.87 -1.49
CA ALA A 296 3.74 -5.78 -0.53
C ALA A 296 2.45 -5.45 0.24
N GLY A 297 2.28 -6.02 1.44
CA GLY A 297 1.09 -5.87 2.27
C GLY A 297 1.15 -4.74 3.30
N ALA A 298 -0.02 -4.35 3.83
CA ALA A 298 -0.13 -3.41 4.96
C ALA A 298 -0.02 -4.14 6.31
N PRO A 299 0.67 -3.57 7.33
CA PRO A 299 0.69 -4.10 8.69
C PRO A 299 -0.71 -4.33 9.24
N THR A 300 -0.96 -5.47 9.88
CA THR A 300 -2.31 -5.80 10.37
C THR A 300 -2.32 -6.84 11.48
N GLY A 301 -3.04 -6.51 12.57
CA GLY A 301 -3.35 -7.41 13.68
C GLY A 301 -4.66 -8.18 13.50
N ASN A 302 -5.27 -8.15 12.30
CA ASN A 302 -6.48 -8.92 12.03
C ASN A 302 -6.12 -10.41 11.85
N PRO A 303 -6.74 -11.35 12.59
CA PRO A 303 -6.55 -12.77 12.34
C PRO A 303 -7.19 -13.24 11.03
N LYS A 304 -8.28 -12.60 10.58
CA LYS A 304 -8.92 -12.90 9.30
C LYS A 304 -8.24 -12.11 8.19
N MET A 305 -7.35 -12.76 7.46
CA MET A 305 -6.53 -12.14 6.42
C MET A 305 -7.09 -12.36 5.03
N GLN A 306 -7.06 -11.32 4.20
CA GLN A 306 -7.13 -11.43 2.75
C GLN A 306 -5.70 -11.47 2.18
N LEU A 307 -5.48 -12.28 1.15
CA LEU A 307 -4.25 -12.34 0.38
C LEU A 307 -4.52 -11.88 -1.05
N PHE A 308 -3.78 -10.87 -1.51
CA PHE A 308 -3.80 -10.38 -2.89
C PHE A 308 -2.47 -9.70 -3.23
N MET A 309 -2.13 -9.65 -4.52
CA MET A 309 -1.10 -8.79 -5.11
C MET A 309 -1.68 -7.37 -5.26
N PRO A 310 -1.18 -6.35 -4.54
CA PRO A 310 -1.75 -5.02 -4.68
C PRO A 310 -1.38 -4.35 -6.01
N GLY A 311 -2.31 -3.55 -6.54
CA GLY A 311 -2.09 -2.71 -7.70
C GLY A 311 -0.94 -1.72 -7.51
N HIS A 312 -0.79 -1.18 -6.30
CA HIS A 312 0.24 -0.20 -5.99
C HIS A 312 1.67 -0.76 -5.97
N MET A 313 1.91 -2.03 -5.59
CA MET A 313 3.23 -2.65 -5.76
C MET A 313 3.20 -4.19 -5.68
N THR A 314 3.88 -4.85 -6.61
CA THR A 314 4.32 -6.25 -6.48
C THR A 314 5.62 -6.45 -7.28
N VAL A 315 6.54 -7.27 -6.75
CA VAL A 315 7.84 -7.59 -7.38
C VAL A 315 7.90 -9.10 -7.71
N PHE A 316 8.64 -9.47 -8.74
CA PHE A 316 8.67 -10.78 -9.38
C PHE A 316 10.10 -11.15 -9.74
N ARG A 317 10.42 -12.45 -9.75
CA ARG A 317 11.61 -12.96 -10.43
C ARG A 317 11.45 -12.74 -11.95
N ARG A 318 12.47 -12.18 -12.59
CA ARG A 318 12.49 -11.97 -14.05
C ARG A 318 12.91 -13.26 -14.76
N THR A 319 11.96 -14.19 -14.90
CA THR A 319 12.03 -15.29 -15.88
C THR A 319 10.68 -15.45 -16.58
N PRO A 320 10.63 -15.85 -17.86
CA PRO A 320 9.37 -16.02 -18.60
C PRO A 320 8.40 -17.01 -17.95
N GLU A 321 8.93 -17.99 -17.21
CA GLU A 321 8.15 -19.02 -16.52
C GLU A 321 7.21 -18.42 -15.45
N VAL A 322 7.62 -17.33 -14.79
CA VAL A 322 6.77 -16.61 -13.85
C VAL A 322 5.59 -15.96 -14.56
N ALA A 323 5.80 -15.37 -15.75
CA ALA A 323 4.73 -14.80 -16.56
C ALA A 323 3.78 -15.87 -17.11
N ARG A 324 4.29 -17.05 -17.50
CA ARG A 324 3.48 -18.18 -17.97
C ARG A 324 2.56 -18.78 -16.91
N GLU A 325 2.97 -18.79 -15.64
CA GLU A 325 2.11 -19.30 -14.56
C GLU A 325 0.80 -18.50 -14.42
N PHE A 326 0.77 -17.21 -14.80
CA PHE A 326 -0.46 -16.41 -14.86
C PHE A 326 -1.37 -16.76 -16.04
N LEU A 327 -0.85 -17.43 -17.09
CA LEU A 327 -1.67 -17.97 -18.19
C LEU A 327 -2.46 -19.22 -17.77
N LYS A 328 -2.32 -19.71 -16.52
CA LYS A 328 -3.22 -20.73 -15.94
C LYS A 328 -4.61 -20.19 -15.60
N LEU A 329 -4.78 -18.88 -15.50
CA LEU A 329 -6.10 -18.24 -15.38
C LEU A 329 -6.91 -18.54 -16.65
N GLU A 330 -8.08 -19.18 -16.50
CA GLU A 330 -8.84 -19.77 -17.61
C GLU A 330 -9.05 -18.79 -18.76
N GLU A 331 -9.42 -17.55 -18.46
CA GLU A 331 -9.86 -16.57 -19.45
C GLU A 331 -8.71 -15.90 -20.24
N VAL A 332 -7.44 -16.15 -19.88
CA VAL A 332 -6.24 -15.77 -20.65
C VAL A 332 -5.41 -16.98 -21.12
N SER A 333 -5.88 -18.20 -20.86
CA SER A 333 -5.13 -19.45 -21.13
C SER A 333 -4.98 -19.82 -22.61
N SER A 334 -5.81 -19.25 -23.50
CA SER A 334 -5.71 -19.44 -24.94
C SER A 334 -6.32 -18.28 -25.71
N TYR A 335 -6.02 -18.19 -27.01
CA TYR A 335 -6.68 -17.26 -27.95
C TYR A 335 -8.21 -17.34 -27.85
N ASP A 336 -8.80 -18.53 -27.96
CA ASP A 336 -10.27 -18.69 -27.93
C ASP A 336 -10.86 -18.20 -26.61
N LYS A 337 -10.24 -18.54 -25.48
CA LYS A 337 -10.66 -18.09 -24.14
C LYS A 337 -10.59 -16.57 -24.04
N PHE A 338 -9.46 -15.97 -24.43
CA PHE A 338 -9.25 -14.53 -24.43
C PHE A 338 -10.25 -13.78 -25.32
N MET A 339 -10.62 -14.34 -26.47
CA MET A 339 -11.64 -13.78 -27.35
C MET A 339 -13.06 -13.84 -26.74
N THR A 340 -13.35 -14.85 -25.91
CA THR A 340 -14.64 -14.99 -25.18
C THR A 340 -14.67 -14.37 -23.78
N MET A 341 -13.58 -13.72 -23.33
CA MET A 341 -13.49 -13.14 -21.99
C MET A 341 -14.30 -11.83 -21.88
N ASP A 342 -15.56 -11.94 -21.45
CA ASP A 342 -16.47 -10.80 -21.28
C ASP A 342 -16.02 -9.81 -20.17
N TRP A 343 -15.25 -10.25 -19.17
CA TRP A 343 -15.15 -9.53 -17.89
C TRP A 343 -13.99 -8.53 -17.73
N ILE A 344 -13.00 -8.50 -18.62
CA ILE A 344 -11.97 -7.42 -18.58
C ILE A 344 -12.57 -6.03 -18.89
N ILE A 345 -13.80 -5.96 -19.42
CA ILE A 345 -14.58 -4.73 -19.52
C ILE A 345 -15.79 -4.80 -18.56
N ARG A 346 -15.53 -4.97 -17.26
CA ARG A 346 -16.50 -4.62 -16.21
C ARG A 346 -16.25 -3.18 -15.77
N PRO A 347 -17.19 -2.24 -15.95
CA PRO A 347 -17.10 -0.87 -15.39
C PRO A 347 -16.99 -0.80 -13.86
N GLU A 348 -17.12 -1.95 -13.18
CA GLU A 348 -17.14 -2.14 -11.74
C GLU A 348 -15.87 -2.84 -11.21
N SER A 349 -14.89 -3.19 -12.06
CA SER A 349 -13.78 -4.09 -11.71
C SER A 349 -12.39 -3.52 -12.08
N ASP A 350 -12.11 -2.29 -11.66
CA ASP A 350 -10.76 -1.71 -11.67
C ASP A 350 -9.84 -2.47 -10.68
N GLY A 351 -9.27 -3.62 -11.08
CA GLY A 351 -8.32 -4.36 -10.22
C GLY A 351 -8.09 -5.85 -10.55
N CYS A 352 -7.82 -6.20 -11.81
CA CYS A 352 -7.62 -7.61 -12.22
C CYS A 352 -6.35 -8.26 -11.62
N GLU A 353 -5.39 -7.44 -11.20
CA GLU A 353 -4.22 -7.86 -10.44
C GLU A 353 -4.59 -8.26 -9.00
N GLU A 354 -5.52 -7.55 -8.37
CA GLU A 354 -5.91 -7.72 -6.97
C GLU A 354 -6.95 -8.85 -6.79
N GLY A 355 -7.79 -9.08 -7.81
CA GLY A 355 -8.70 -10.23 -7.88
C GLY A 355 -8.11 -11.41 -8.64
N GLU A 356 -8.23 -11.37 -9.96
CA GLU A 356 -8.05 -12.53 -10.84
C GLU A 356 -6.62 -13.09 -10.89
N TYR A 357 -5.61 -12.24 -11.07
CA TYR A 357 -4.22 -12.70 -11.04
C TYR A 357 -3.74 -13.03 -9.62
N SER A 358 -4.34 -12.45 -8.58
CA SER A 358 -4.10 -12.85 -7.19
C SER A 358 -4.58 -14.27 -6.92
N HIS A 359 -5.80 -14.60 -7.35
CA HIS A 359 -6.29 -15.98 -7.32
C HIS A 359 -5.40 -16.92 -8.15
N ALA A 360 -4.95 -16.49 -9.32
CA ALA A 360 -4.03 -17.26 -10.15
C ALA A 360 -2.71 -17.56 -9.42
N LEU A 361 -2.06 -16.56 -8.80
CA LEU A 361 -0.85 -16.74 -8.01
C LEU A 361 -1.06 -17.71 -6.84
N LEU A 362 -2.05 -17.41 -6.00
CA LEU A 362 -2.18 -18.02 -4.67
C LEU A 362 -2.77 -19.44 -4.75
N VAL A 363 -3.69 -19.69 -5.70
CA VAL A 363 -4.48 -20.93 -5.80
C VAL A 363 -4.11 -21.79 -6.99
N LEU A 364 -3.87 -21.21 -8.18
CA LEU A 364 -3.68 -21.97 -9.43
C LEU A 364 -2.20 -22.21 -9.80
N SER A 365 -1.31 -21.33 -9.34
CA SER A 365 0.12 -21.40 -9.66
C SER A 365 0.91 -22.28 -8.70
N ASN A 366 2.01 -22.81 -9.19
CA ASN A 366 3.02 -23.50 -8.38
C ASN A 366 4.10 -22.53 -7.85
N LEU A 367 3.99 -21.23 -8.15
CA LEU A 367 5.01 -20.24 -7.79
C LEU A 367 5.22 -20.18 -6.27
N ARG A 368 6.47 -19.90 -5.91
CA ARG A 368 6.86 -19.55 -4.55
C ARG A 368 6.58 -18.07 -4.37
N TRP A 369 5.93 -17.67 -3.28
CA TRP A 369 5.58 -16.26 -3.06
C TRP A 369 5.70 -15.86 -1.59
N LEU A 370 6.03 -14.59 -1.34
CA LEU A 370 6.16 -14.01 -0.02
C LEU A 370 5.41 -12.68 0.06
N ARG A 371 4.31 -12.67 0.81
CA ARG A 371 3.67 -11.45 1.33
C ARG A 371 4.40 -10.99 2.58
N PHE A 372 4.74 -9.71 2.66
CA PHE A 372 5.41 -9.09 3.81
C PHE A 372 4.84 -7.69 4.11
N ASP A 373 5.00 -7.21 5.33
CA ASP A 373 4.61 -5.84 5.69
C ASP A 373 5.54 -4.81 5.01
N ALA A 374 4.95 -3.91 4.22
CA ALA A 374 5.66 -3.06 3.29
C ALA A 374 5.07 -1.65 3.11
N VAL A 375 3.77 -1.44 3.29
CA VAL A 375 3.12 -0.12 3.07
C VAL A 375 2.76 0.61 4.37
N ILE A 376 2.92 1.94 4.34
CA ILE A 376 2.44 2.89 5.35
C ILE A 376 0.91 2.87 5.48
N ASP A 377 0.40 2.37 6.60
CA ASP A 377 -1.03 2.34 6.88
C ASP A 377 -1.51 3.47 7.82
N SER A 378 -0.69 3.88 8.80
CA SER A 378 -1.03 4.88 9.83
C SER A 378 -1.52 6.24 9.29
N THR A 379 -2.48 6.85 10.00
CA THR A 379 -3.01 8.20 9.76
C THR A 379 -1.91 9.26 9.78
N HIS A 380 -0.97 9.15 10.73
CA HIS A 380 0.18 10.05 10.83
C HIS A 380 1.43 9.32 10.39
N HIS A 381 2.12 9.87 9.39
CA HIS A 381 3.28 9.22 8.80
C HIS A 381 4.25 10.22 8.18
N ILE A 382 5.45 9.73 7.88
CA ILE A 382 6.60 10.52 7.44
C ILE A 382 7.19 9.89 6.18
N SER A 383 7.71 10.72 5.28
CA SER A 383 8.47 10.31 4.11
C SER A 383 9.70 11.20 3.93
N THR A 384 10.83 10.58 3.64
CA THR A 384 12.15 11.20 3.47
C THR A 384 12.87 10.53 2.29
N LEU A 385 13.94 11.13 1.78
CA LEU A 385 14.75 10.48 0.74
C LEU A 385 15.50 9.22 1.23
N ASP A 386 15.61 8.99 2.53
CA ASP A 386 16.26 7.78 3.09
C ASP A 386 15.23 6.73 3.59
N GLY A 387 13.94 7.03 3.66
CA GLY A 387 12.98 6.13 4.29
C GLY A 387 11.57 6.72 4.45
N VAL A 388 10.59 5.84 4.62
CA VAL A 388 9.21 6.21 4.99
C VAL A 388 8.82 5.50 6.28
N TYR A 389 8.03 6.15 7.11
CA TYR A 389 7.79 5.72 8.49
C TYR A 389 6.34 5.96 8.94
N SER A 390 5.65 4.91 9.39
CA SER A 390 4.37 5.05 10.10
C SER A 390 4.67 5.58 11.50
N ILE A 391 3.93 6.59 11.97
CA ILE A 391 3.92 6.92 13.40
C ILE A 391 2.90 5.98 14.06
N GLU A 392 3.41 4.91 14.66
CA GLU A 392 2.61 4.00 15.49
C GLU A 392 2.31 4.66 16.83
N ASN A 393 1.23 4.26 17.50
CA ASN A 393 0.78 4.83 18.78
C ASN A 393 0.65 6.37 18.78
N TRP A 394 0.44 6.99 17.60
CA TRP A 394 0.44 8.45 17.43
C TRP A 394 -0.53 9.17 18.38
N ASN A 395 -1.63 8.53 18.77
CA ASN A 395 -2.65 9.07 19.68
C ASN A 395 -2.09 9.38 21.08
N TRP A 396 -0.94 8.81 21.44
CA TRP A 396 -0.24 9.07 22.71
C TRP A 396 0.70 10.28 22.66
N ILE A 397 0.97 10.86 21.49
CA ILE A 397 1.89 12.02 21.34
C ILE A 397 1.46 13.25 22.15
N LYS A 398 0.14 13.40 22.39
CA LYS A 398 -0.44 14.45 23.23
C LYS A 398 -0.11 14.31 24.73
N HIS A 399 0.44 13.16 25.14
CA HIS A 399 0.92 12.93 26.51
C HIS A 399 2.44 13.13 26.62
N SER A 400 3.17 13.18 25.49
CA SER A 400 4.63 13.36 25.41
C SER A 400 5.11 14.79 25.73
N LEU A 401 4.36 15.57 26.50
CA LEU A 401 4.47 17.03 26.55
C LEU A 401 5.21 17.56 27.79
N VAL A 402 5.46 18.88 27.78
CA VAL A 402 6.08 19.62 28.88
C VAL A 402 5.05 19.86 30.00
N ASP A 403 5.51 19.87 31.26
CA ASP A 403 4.68 20.06 32.46
C ASP A 403 3.60 21.14 32.31
N GLY A 404 2.35 20.74 32.54
CA GLY A 404 1.20 21.65 32.65
C GLY A 404 0.46 21.98 31.34
N VAL A 405 0.83 21.39 30.20
CA VAL A 405 0.10 21.58 28.92
C VAL A 405 -0.34 20.23 28.35
N GLU A 406 -1.62 19.89 28.48
CA GLU A 406 -2.26 18.83 27.68
C GLU A 406 -2.74 19.44 26.35
N LEU A 407 -2.47 18.77 25.23
CA LEU A 407 -2.99 19.18 23.92
C LEU A 407 -4.39 18.60 23.68
N PRO A 408 -5.33 19.38 23.09
CA PRO A 408 -6.70 18.91 22.84
C PRO A 408 -6.75 17.80 21.78
N ALA A 409 -5.80 17.79 20.84
CA ALA A 409 -5.69 16.83 19.75
C ALA A 409 -4.22 16.55 19.38
N ALA A 410 -3.98 15.50 18.58
CA ALA A 410 -2.63 14.99 18.28
C ALA A 410 -1.96 15.66 17.07
N ASP A 411 -2.76 16.14 16.12
CA ASP A 411 -2.37 17.00 15.00
C ASP A 411 -1.63 18.28 15.48
N GLU A 412 -2.16 18.94 16.51
CA GLU A 412 -1.51 20.08 17.17
C GLU A 412 -0.11 19.75 17.73
N ALA A 413 0.14 18.49 18.10
CA ALA A 413 1.44 18.07 18.64
C ALA A 413 2.51 18.03 17.55
N PHE A 414 2.15 17.56 16.35
CA PHE A 414 3.07 17.54 15.21
C PHE A 414 3.36 18.93 14.65
N LEU A 415 2.60 19.97 15.01
CA LEU A 415 2.99 21.36 14.76
C LEU A 415 4.10 21.86 15.70
N ARG A 416 4.27 21.26 16.90
CA ARG A 416 5.27 21.70 17.90
C ARG A 416 6.71 21.47 17.39
N PRO A 417 7.57 22.50 17.36
CA PRO A 417 8.97 22.35 16.95
C PRO A 417 9.74 21.30 17.78
N GLU A 418 9.35 21.07 19.03
CA GLU A 418 9.98 20.13 19.96
C GLU A 418 9.83 18.68 19.49
N ILE A 419 8.59 18.27 19.19
CA ILE A 419 8.25 16.96 18.64
C ILE A 419 8.93 16.75 17.28
N ARG A 420 8.88 17.77 16.41
CA ARG A 420 9.51 17.70 15.08
C ARG A 420 11.04 17.60 15.15
N ARG A 421 11.69 18.32 16.07
CA ARG A 421 13.15 18.17 16.33
C ARG A 421 13.50 16.78 16.85
N GLN A 422 12.66 16.20 17.69
CA GLN A 422 12.85 14.83 18.20
C GLN A 422 12.72 13.79 17.09
N ILE A 423 11.69 13.89 16.24
CA ILE A 423 11.52 13.06 15.04
C ILE A 423 12.73 13.19 14.11
N ASN A 424 13.14 14.41 13.75
CA ASN A 424 14.33 14.63 12.92
C ASN A 424 15.62 14.06 13.56
N ALA A 425 15.73 14.05 14.89
CA ALA A 425 16.85 13.44 15.60
C ALA A 425 16.79 11.91 15.59
N ALA A 426 15.61 11.30 15.69
CA ALA A 426 15.42 9.85 15.53
C ALA A 426 15.77 9.41 14.09
N LEU A 427 15.23 10.10 13.08
CA LEU A 427 15.49 9.82 11.66
C LEU A 427 16.98 9.92 11.30
N ARG A 428 17.70 10.94 11.79
CA ARG A 428 19.16 11.03 11.63
C ARG A 428 19.89 9.87 12.30
N ARG A 429 19.59 9.57 13.57
CA ARG A 429 20.20 8.43 14.27
C ARG A 429 19.95 7.12 13.53
N HIS A 430 18.76 6.92 12.98
CA HIS A 430 18.41 5.74 12.19
C HIS A 430 19.28 5.68 10.93
N ARG A 431 19.21 6.68 10.04
CA ARG A 431 20.05 6.77 8.83
C ARG A 431 21.54 6.49 9.11
N ASP A 432 22.07 7.04 10.20
CA ASP A 432 23.49 6.97 10.54
C ASP A 432 23.92 5.65 11.21
N ASN A 433 22.99 4.80 11.68
CA ASN A 433 23.29 3.55 12.41
C ASN A 433 22.51 2.30 11.90
N ALA A 434 21.53 2.45 11.02
CA ALA A 434 20.65 1.38 10.61
C ALA A 434 21.36 0.36 9.71
N VAL A 435 21.51 -0.85 10.25
CA VAL A 435 21.99 -2.01 9.51
C VAL A 435 20.80 -2.75 8.86
N ARG A 436 21.03 -3.35 7.69
CA ARG A 436 20.08 -4.30 7.12
C ARG A 436 19.99 -5.52 8.02
N GLU A 437 18.79 -5.80 8.51
CA GLU A 437 18.50 -6.98 9.32
C GLU A 437 18.24 -8.22 8.44
N PRO A 438 18.42 -9.45 8.95
CA PRO A 438 17.84 -10.63 8.32
C PRO A 438 16.31 -10.53 8.35
N SER A 439 15.65 -11.04 7.31
CA SER A 439 14.18 -11.09 7.26
C SER A 439 13.63 -12.07 8.28
N PHE A 440 14.31 -13.21 8.50
CA PHE A 440 13.91 -14.23 9.47
C PHE A 440 14.96 -14.42 10.58
N THR A 441 14.50 -14.61 11.82
CA THR A 441 15.34 -14.81 13.02
C THR A 441 14.95 -16.09 13.77
N SER A 442 15.81 -16.56 14.68
CA SER A 442 15.48 -17.69 15.56
C SER A 442 14.40 -17.38 16.61
N ALA A 443 13.92 -16.13 16.70
CA ALA A 443 12.84 -15.71 17.59
C ALA A 443 11.47 -15.63 16.88
N GLY A 444 11.44 -15.64 15.55
CA GLY A 444 10.19 -15.60 14.79
C GLY A 444 9.39 -16.89 14.88
N LEU A 445 8.08 -16.74 15.08
CA LEU A 445 7.11 -17.82 15.22
C LEU A 445 6.46 -18.12 13.87
N GLU A 446 6.28 -19.40 13.52
CA GLU A 446 5.76 -19.83 12.21
C GLU A 446 4.75 -20.98 12.35
N SER A 447 3.72 -20.97 11.51
CA SER A 447 2.73 -22.05 11.38
C SER A 447 2.33 -22.24 9.93
N GLU A 448 1.99 -23.46 9.56
CA GLU A 448 1.21 -23.74 8.35
C GLU A 448 -0.18 -23.09 8.47
N ILE A 449 -0.76 -22.64 7.34
CA ILE A 449 -2.08 -22.01 7.27
C ILE A 449 -2.93 -22.60 6.14
N ALA A 450 -4.23 -22.77 6.42
CA ALA A 450 -5.21 -23.17 5.42
C ALA A 450 -5.69 -21.95 4.60
N VAL A 451 -5.16 -21.80 3.39
CA VAL A 451 -5.68 -20.84 2.40
C VAL A 451 -7.05 -21.33 1.89
N ARG A 452 -8.04 -20.43 1.90
CA ARG A 452 -9.46 -20.71 1.63
C ARG A 452 -10.07 -19.69 0.67
N THR A 453 -11.07 -20.14 -0.09
CA THR A 453 -11.79 -19.33 -1.12
C THR A 453 -13.30 -19.56 -1.09
N ASP A 454 -13.82 -20.13 -0.01
CA ASP A 454 -15.23 -20.50 0.15
C ASP A 454 -16.09 -19.36 0.74
N ASP A 455 -17.40 -19.40 0.52
CA ASP A 455 -18.29 -18.31 0.95
C ASP A 455 -18.36 -18.09 2.47
N GLU A 456 -18.00 -19.09 3.31
CA GLU A 456 -17.94 -18.91 4.77
C GLU A 456 -16.76 -17.99 5.15
N ILE A 457 -15.55 -18.26 4.62
CA ILE A 457 -14.43 -17.34 4.90
C ILE A 457 -14.60 -16.01 4.17
N VAL A 458 -15.31 -15.94 3.03
CA VAL A 458 -15.56 -14.67 2.33
C VAL A 458 -16.73 -13.86 2.97
N ASP A 459 -17.50 -14.42 3.91
CA ASP A 459 -18.57 -13.66 4.57
C ASP A 459 -18.05 -12.54 5.50
N GLY A 460 -18.83 -11.47 5.60
CA GLY A 460 -18.50 -10.26 6.36
C GLY A 460 -17.38 -9.39 5.78
N TRP A 461 -16.70 -9.81 4.70
CA TRP A 461 -15.65 -9.01 4.05
C TRP A 461 -16.22 -8.10 2.95
N PHE A 462 -15.71 -6.87 2.89
CA PHE A 462 -15.88 -5.98 1.74
C PHE A 462 -14.87 -6.38 0.65
N LEU A 463 -15.33 -6.43 -0.61
CA LEU A 463 -14.51 -6.73 -1.77
C LEU A 463 -14.89 -5.80 -2.92
N TRP A 464 -13.89 -5.28 -3.62
CA TRP A 464 -14.03 -4.44 -4.81
C TRP A 464 -13.88 -5.24 -6.13
N PHE A 465 -13.66 -6.56 -6.02
CA PHE A 465 -13.57 -7.50 -7.13
C PHE A 465 -14.46 -8.74 -6.87
N PRO A 466 -14.73 -9.60 -7.87
CA PRO A 466 -15.71 -10.68 -7.74
C PRO A 466 -15.35 -11.73 -6.66
N ARG A 467 -16.31 -12.05 -5.76
CA ARG A 467 -16.15 -13.01 -4.63
C ARG A 467 -15.43 -14.32 -5.00
N ARG A 468 -15.63 -14.85 -6.21
CA ARG A 468 -15.01 -16.11 -6.69
C ARG A 468 -13.48 -16.10 -6.69
N TYR A 469 -12.86 -14.91 -6.68
CA TYR A 469 -11.40 -14.74 -6.69
C TYR A 469 -10.83 -14.36 -5.32
N ALA A 470 -11.67 -14.19 -4.30
CA ALA A 470 -11.21 -13.84 -2.97
C ALA A 470 -10.43 -14.99 -2.33
N VAL A 471 -9.22 -14.70 -1.89
CA VAL A 471 -8.33 -15.63 -1.19
C VAL A 471 -8.12 -15.12 0.22
N LEU A 472 -8.47 -15.94 1.22
CA LEU A 472 -8.36 -15.59 2.63
C LEU A 472 -7.73 -16.72 3.44
N TYR A 473 -7.31 -16.41 4.66
CA TYR A 473 -6.97 -17.41 5.68
C TYR A 473 -7.28 -16.89 7.09
N MET A 474 -7.29 -17.80 8.07
CA MET A 474 -7.38 -17.48 9.49
C MET A 474 -6.02 -17.71 10.16
N SER A 475 -5.55 -16.70 10.88
CA SER A 475 -4.34 -16.74 11.68
C SER A 475 -4.55 -17.48 12.99
N GLU A 476 -3.63 -18.39 13.32
CA GLU A 476 -3.57 -19.03 14.63
C GLU A 476 -2.54 -18.35 15.54
N ILE A 477 -1.46 -17.80 14.98
CA ILE A 477 -0.41 -17.12 15.76
C ILE A 477 -0.84 -15.70 16.15
N GLY A 478 -1.39 -14.91 15.22
CA GLY A 478 -1.71 -13.49 15.41
C GLY A 478 -2.49 -13.19 16.70
N PRO A 479 -3.60 -13.88 17.01
CA PRO A 479 -4.35 -13.71 18.26
C PRO A 479 -3.55 -13.91 19.56
N THR A 480 -2.42 -14.62 19.51
CA THR A 480 -1.57 -14.88 20.69
C THR A 480 -0.53 -13.77 20.92
N LEU A 481 -0.37 -12.85 19.98
CA LEU A 481 0.65 -11.79 19.99
C LEU A 481 0.08 -10.42 20.36
N GLU A 482 0.95 -9.57 20.88
CA GLU A 482 0.61 -8.18 21.22
C GLU A 482 0.06 -7.44 19.99
N GLY A 483 -1.08 -6.75 20.19
CA GLY A 483 -1.79 -6.06 19.11
C GLY A 483 -2.33 -6.99 18.02
N GLY A 484 -2.59 -8.27 18.32
CA GLY A 484 -3.00 -9.27 17.32
C GLY A 484 -1.88 -9.63 16.32
N GLY A 485 -0.62 -9.34 16.68
CA GLY A 485 0.52 -9.42 15.79
C GLY A 485 0.83 -8.13 15.02
N ARG A 486 0.08 -7.03 15.21
CA ARG A 486 0.43 -5.71 14.61
C ARG A 486 1.83 -5.25 15.03
N ASN A 487 2.25 -5.55 16.26
CA ASN A 487 3.55 -5.13 16.81
C ASN A 487 4.70 -6.09 16.42
N HIS A 488 4.57 -6.79 15.29
CA HIS A 488 5.56 -7.70 14.70
C HIS A 488 5.68 -7.40 13.19
N LYS A 489 6.75 -7.91 12.54
CA LYS A 489 6.84 -7.99 11.07
C LYS A 489 6.13 -9.27 10.63
N ARG A 490 5.00 -9.17 9.93
CA ARG A 490 4.23 -10.33 9.45
C ARG A 490 4.62 -10.73 8.04
N TYR A 491 4.97 -11.99 7.88
CA TYR A 491 5.23 -12.66 6.62
C TYR A 491 4.18 -13.75 6.38
N THR A 492 3.86 -14.01 5.12
CA THR A 492 2.96 -15.10 4.71
C THR A 492 3.38 -15.57 3.34
N GLY A 493 3.54 -16.87 3.12
CA GLY A 493 4.12 -17.31 1.85
C GLY A 493 4.11 -18.80 1.60
N ARG A 494 4.44 -19.16 0.36
CA ARG A 494 4.74 -20.52 -0.06
C ARG A 494 6.21 -20.60 -0.45
N THR A 495 7.01 -21.31 0.33
CA THR A 495 8.48 -21.41 0.14
C THR A 495 8.87 -22.48 -0.88
N ASP A 496 8.10 -23.58 -0.96
CA ASP A 496 8.34 -24.67 -1.90
C ASP A 496 7.30 -24.68 -3.05
N SER A 497 7.71 -25.09 -4.25
CA SER A 497 6.81 -25.21 -5.41
C SER A 497 5.67 -26.19 -5.11
N ALA A 498 4.43 -25.68 -5.11
CA ALA A 498 3.22 -26.41 -4.67
C ALA A 498 3.28 -27.00 -3.23
N GLY A 499 4.17 -26.47 -2.38
CA GLY A 499 4.25 -26.81 -0.95
C GLY A 499 3.19 -26.12 -0.09
N PRO A 500 3.23 -26.36 1.24
CA PRO A 500 2.34 -25.69 2.19
C PRO A 500 2.55 -24.17 2.18
N VAL A 501 1.52 -23.44 2.63
CA VAL A 501 1.59 -22.00 2.86
C VAL A 501 1.79 -21.80 4.36
N THR A 502 2.76 -20.97 4.77
CA THR A 502 3.00 -20.63 6.17
C THR A 502 2.71 -19.15 6.44
N GLU A 503 2.30 -18.83 7.67
CA GLU A 503 2.43 -17.48 8.22
C GLU A 503 3.57 -17.45 9.24
N ARG A 504 4.30 -16.34 9.27
CA ARG A 504 5.43 -16.13 10.16
C ARG A 504 5.42 -14.73 10.75
N PHE A 505 5.63 -14.61 12.05
CA PHE A 505 5.73 -13.34 12.75
C PHE A 505 7.12 -13.18 13.36
N GLU A 506 7.82 -12.12 12.98
CA GLU A 506 9.14 -11.77 13.49
C GLU A 506 9.05 -10.57 14.45
N PRO A 507 9.82 -10.54 15.56
CA PRO A 507 9.81 -9.41 16.47
C PRO A 507 10.29 -8.14 15.76
N ILE A 508 9.56 -7.04 15.92
CA ILE A 508 10.00 -5.73 15.43
C ILE A 508 10.81 -5.02 16.52
N ARG A 509 11.87 -4.30 16.13
CA ARG A 509 12.60 -3.43 17.03
C ARG A 509 11.92 -2.07 17.08
N MET A 510 11.64 -1.61 18.29
CA MET A 510 11.15 -0.26 18.57
C MET A 510 12.31 0.61 19.04
N ASP A 511 13.26 0.92 18.15
CA ASP A 511 14.44 1.74 18.47
C ASP A 511 14.27 3.23 18.10
N MET A 512 13.33 3.56 17.21
CA MET A 512 12.88 4.94 16.94
C MET A 512 11.68 5.36 17.82
N VAL A 513 11.78 5.17 19.13
CA VAL A 513 10.79 5.62 20.12
C VAL A 513 10.87 7.14 20.35
N LEU A 514 9.72 7.78 20.56
CA LEU A 514 9.59 9.19 20.93
C LEU A 514 9.44 9.34 22.45
N GLU A 515 10.53 9.79 23.09
CA GLU A 515 10.57 10.09 24.53
C GLU A 515 9.63 11.25 24.93
N PRO A 516 9.11 11.28 26.17
CA PRO A 516 8.28 12.39 26.62
C PRO A 516 9.14 13.64 26.92
N LEU A 517 8.59 14.83 26.66
CA LEU A 517 9.28 16.11 26.85
C LEU A 517 9.34 16.60 28.30
N ALA A 518 8.57 15.98 29.21
CA ALA A 518 8.71 16.11 30.67
C ALA A 518 8.42 14.77 31.39
N PRO A 519 8.75 14.63 32.69
CA PRO A 519 8.53 13.40 33.43
C PRO A 519 7.03 13.10 33.64
N ILE A 520 6.53 12.05 33.00
CA ILE A 520 5.14 11.61 33.17
C ILE A 520 5.03 10.79 34.47
N GLY A 521 4.20 11.24 35.40
CA GLY A 521 3.95 10.55 36.67
C GLY A 521 3.12 9.27 36.49
N ASP A 522 3.78 8.13 36.71
CA ASP A 522 3.28 6.74 36.81
C ASP A 522 2.29 6.21 35.74
N TRP A 523 2.61 5.01 35.27
CA TRP A 523 1.84 4.07 34.42
C TRP A 523 1.31 4.52 33.04
N TYR A 524 0.89 5.77 32.85
CA TYR A 524 0.23 6.19 31.59
C TYR A 524 1.11 6.10 30.34
N TYR A 525 2.44 6.14 30.46
CA TYR A 525 3.39 6.19 29.34
C TYR A 525 4.44 5.06 29.40
N SER A 526 3.95 3.82 29.57
CA SER A 526 4.75 2.60 29.43
C SER A 526 5.35 2.47 28.02
N GLU A 527 6.42 1.69 27.88
CA GLU A 527 7.16 1.50 26.62
C GLU A 527 6.23 1.09 25.45
N HIS A 528 5.30 0.17 25.70
CA HIS A 528 4.29 -0.31 24.75
C HIS A 528 3.33 0.77 24.21
N ASN A 529 3.10 1.85 24.97
CA ASN A 529 2.17 2.94 24.60
C ASN A 529 2.89 4.14 23.96
N ARG A 530 4.23 4.15 23.90
CA ARG A 530 4.97 5.30 23.35
C ARG A 530 4.73 5.41 21.84
N PRO A 531 4.61 6.62 21.27
CA PRO A 531 4.71 6.82 19.82
C PRO A 531 6.09 6.39 19.33
N TRP A 532 6.14 5.69 18.19
CA TRP A 532 7.40 5.25 17.58
C TRP A 532 7.30 5.21 16.06
N LEU A 533 8.45 5.27 15.39
CA LEU A 533 8.54 5.26 13.92
C LEU A 533 8.74 3.82 13.42
N ARG A 534 7.75 3.25 12.72
CA ARG A 534 7.87 1.97 12.00
C ARG A 534 8.33 2.24 10.58
N GLU A 535 9.57 1.92 10.23
CA GLU A 535 10.04 2.01 8.83
C GLU A 535 9.23 1.06 7.91
N SER A 536 9.04 1.44 6.65
CA SER A 536 8.32 0.65 5.64
C SER A 536 8.93 0.83 4.24
N LEU A 537 8.56 -0.05 3.30
CA LEU A 537 9.10 -0.11 1.94
C LEU A 537 8.66 1.10 1.10
N TYR A 538 7.42 1.56 1.27
CA TYR A 538 6.88 2.73 0.59
C TYR A 538 5.62 3.29 1.27
N ASN A 539 5.33 4.53 0.94
CA ASN A 539 4.07 5.20 1.15
C ASN A 539 3.25 5.19 -0.15
N HIS A 540 1.92 5.07 -0.07
CA HIS A 540 1.00 5.14 -1.20
C HIS A 540 -0.10 6.15 -0.86
N PHE A 541 -0.20 7.21 -1.64
CA PHE A 541 -1.13 8.32 -1.39
C PHE A 541 -2.55 7.99 -1.89
N GLN A 542 -3.09 6.85 -1.44
CA GLN A 542 -4.29 6.22 -1.99
C GLN A 542 -5.55 7.11 -1.95
N ASN A 543 -5.78 7.77 -0.82
CA ASN A 543 -6.96 8.62 -0.59
C ASN A 543 -6.56 10.10 -0.58
N GLU A 544 -5.36 10.38 -0.09
CA GLU A 544 -4.73 11.67 0.06
C GLU A 544 -4.72 12.42 -1.28
N LYS A 545 -4.41 11.74 -2.40
CA LYS A 545 -4.42 12.31 -3.76
C LYS A 545 -5.78 12.81 -4.27
N TYR A 546 -6.87 12.54 -3.54
CA TYR A 546 -8.22 13.01 -3.85
C TYR A 546 -8.72 14.10 -2.87
N ASN A 547 -7.96 14.40 -1.80
CA ASN A 547 -8.31 15.46 -0.84
C ASN A 547 -8.07 16.86 -1.42
N SER A 548 -8.90 17.82 -1.03
CA SER A 548 -8.78 19.23 -1.49
C SER A 548 -7.51 19.93 -1.01
N TRP A 549 -6.87 19.45 0.06
CA TRP A 549 -5.58 19.94 0.53
C TRP A 549 -4.38 19.39 -0.28
N TRP A 550 -4.59 18.40 -1.14
CA TRP A 550 -3.52 17.73 -1.88
C TRP A 550 -2.94 18.60 -2.99
N THR A 551 -1.95 19.41 -2.64
CA THR A 551 -1.11 20.12 -3.59
C THR A 551 0.32 20.15 -3.09
N LEU A 552 1.01 19.00 -3.18
CA LEU A 552 2.46 18.95 -2.93
C LEU A 552 3.18 19.96 -3.85
N PRO A 553 4.29 20.56 -3.40
CA PRO A 553 5.06 21.49 -4.23
C PRO A 553 5.57 20.86 -5.53
N ASP A 554 5.65 21.66 -6.60
CA ASP A 554 6.23 21.26 -7.91
C ASP A 554 7.77 21.12 -7.88
N ARG A 555 8.33 20.67 -6.75
CA ARG A 555 9.76 20.36 -6.55
C ARG A 555 9.89 19.04 -5.78
N PRO A 556 10.98 18.29 -5.97
CA PRO A 556 11.29 17.17 -5.09
C PRO A 556 11.58 17.66 -3.66
N LEU A 557 11.36 16.77 -2.70
CA LEU A 557 11.94 16.85 -1.36
C LEU A 557 13.47 16.89 -1.45
N ALA A 558 14.12 17.79 -0.70
CA ALA A 558 15.57 17.92 -0.68
C ALA A 558 16.22 17.00 0.37
N PRO A 559 17.54 16.69 0.26
CA PRO A 559 18.25 15.95 1.29
C PRO A 559 18.15 16.64 2.67
N GLY A 560 17.73 15.90 3.68
CA GLY A 560 17.52 16.42 5.04
C GLY A 560 16.15 17.06 5.28
N GLU A 561 15.32 17.24 4.26
CA GLU A 561 13.90 17.58 4.45
C GLU A 561 13.05 16.35 4.80
N VAL A 562 11.91 16.61 5.44
CA VAL A 562 10.98 15.60 5.94
C VAL A 562 9.56 15.97 5.51
N LEU A 563 8.91 15.13 4.70
CA LEU A 563 7.49 15.24 4.36
C LEU A 563 6.68 14.50 5.43
N TYR A 564 5.99 15.24 6.28
CA TYR A 564 4.99 14.71 7.22
C TYR A 564 3.60 14.82 6.59
N ILE A 565 2.77 13.80 6.83
CA ILE A 565 1.38 13.74 6.40
C ILE A 565 0.50 13.27 7.56
N ASP A 566 -0.64 13.93 7.68
CA ASP A 566 -1.85 13.48 8.34
C ASP A 566 -2.88 13.18 7.23
N LYS A 567 -3.35 11.93 7.14
CA LYS A 567 -4.24 11.48 6.05
C LYS A 567 -5.58 12.24 6.01
N ASP A 568 -6.03 12.76 7.16
CA ASP A 568 -7.30 13.46 7.28
C ASP A 568 -7.11 14.99 7.13
N THR A 569 -6.08 15.57 7.74
CA THR A 569 -5.97 17.03 7.89
C THR A 569 -5.04 17.76 6.91
N GLY A 570 -3.91 17.17 6.49
CA GLY A 570 -2.94 17.87 5.64
C GLY A 570 -1.50 17.34 5.66
N ALA A 571 -0.61 18.08 5.00
CA ALA A 571 0.80 17.75 4.85
C ALA A 571 1.72 18.94 5.16
N HIS A 572 2.93 18.62 5.64
CA HIS A 572 3.98 19.58 5.98
C HIS A 572 5.33 19.11 5.42
N ILE A 573 6.17 20.03 4.94
CA ILE A 573 7.59 19.76 4.71
C ILE A 573 8.40 20.52 5.75
N TRP A 574 9.26 19.81 6.47
CA TRP A 574 10.19 20.37 7.45
C TRP A 574 11.61 20.37 6.92
N ASN A 575 12.44 21.35 7.31
CA ASN A 575 13.89 21.29 7.10
C ASN A 575 14.57 20.38 8.15
N GLU A 576 15.90 20.24 8.06
CA GLU A 576 16.66 19.43 9.01
C GLU A 576 16.62 19.95 10.47
N HIS A 577 16.46 21.27 10.66
CA HIS A 577 16.29 21.92 11.97
C HIS A 577 14.87 21.77 12.55
N ALA A 578 13.94 21.20 11.78
CA ALA A 578 12.51 21.08 12.07
C ALA A 578 11.75 22.42 12.11
N ASP A 579 12.06 23.35 11.20
CA ASP A 579 11.19 24.46 10.81
C ASP A 579 10.24 24.03 9.68
N ILE A 580 9.04 24.60 9.59
CA ILE A 580 8.11 24.33 8.48
C ILE A 580 8.54 25.15 7.25
N MET A 581 8.94 24.45 6.18
CA MET A 581 9.31 25.05 4.90
C MET A 581 8.12 25.18 3.95
N TRP A 582 7.13 24.29 4.08
CA TRP A 582 5.87 24.30 3.34
C TRP A 582 4.76 23.58 4.13
N GLN A 583 3.52 23.97 3.90
CA GLN A 583 2.31 23.41 4.51
C GLN A 583 1.18 23.41 3.46
N SER A 584 0.39 22.34 3.40
CA SER A 584 -0.82 22.28 2.57
C SER A 584 -1.85 23.32 3.00
N SER A 585 -2.65 23.83 2.07
CA SER A 585 -3.81 24.66 2.40
C SER A 585 -4.83 23.86 3.21
N TRP A 586 -4.90 24.13 4.53
CA TRP A 586 -5.89 23.53 5.43
C TRP A 586 -7.32 23.83 4.94
N PRO A 587 -8.26 22.87 5.03
CA PRO A 587 -9.61 23.03 4.47
C PRO A 587 -10.54 23.97 5.27
N HIS A 588 -10.00 24.84 6.13
CA HIS A 588 -10.74 25.67 7.07
C HIS A 588 -10.30 27.15 7.03
N SER A 589 -10.77 27.86 6.00
CA SER A 589 -10.84 29.33 5.92
C SER A 589 -12.14 29.77 5.25
#